data_AF-A0A023D375-F1
#
_entry.id   AF-A0A023D375-F1
#
_cell.length_a   1.000
_cell.length_b   1.000
_cell.length_c   1.000
_cell.angle_alpha   90.00
_cell.angle_beta   90.00
_cell.angle_gamma   90.00
#
_symmetry.space_group_name_H-M   'P 1'
#
loop_
_entity.id
_entity.type
_entity.pdbx_description
1 polymer ?
#
loop_
_entity_poly.entity_id
_entity_poly.type
_entity_poly.pdbx_seq_one_letter_code
_entity_poly.pdbx_strand_id
1 'polypeptide(L)' 'MSHNYAKPASPEARLARLIARIPDGWGVQIERPPGGGWSVGLEHPEEGVTWGTPQPTLQAALEDVWRLVGPPA' A
#
# COMPACT_ATOMS: atom_id res chain seq x y z
N MET A 1 36.23 -1.29 -2.10
CA MET A 1 34.97 -1.79 -1.50
C MET A 1 34.08 -0.58 -1.25
N SER A 2 33.12 -0.33 -2.14
CA SER A 2 32.21 0.83 -2.03
C SER A 2 31.11 0.48 -1.04
N HIS A 3 31.14 1.08 0.15
CA HIS A 3 30.06 0.99 1.12
C HIS A 3 28.85 1.74 0.57
N ASN A 4 27.82 1.01 0.18
CA ASN A 4 26.57 1.59 -0.29
C ASN A 4 25.77 2.11 0.92
N TYR A 5 26.02 3.34 1.34
CA TYR A 5 25.22 4.06 2.34
C TYR A 5 23.90 4.53 1.72
N ALA A 6 23.08 3.60 1.25
CA ALA A 6 21.72 3.93 0.86
C ALA A 6 20.93 4.29 2.13
N LYS A 7 20.67 5.59 2.34
CA LYS A 7 19.77 6.06 3.40
C LYS A 7 18.43 5.31 3.27
N PRO A 8 17.88 4.74 4.37
CA PRO A 8 16.56 4.14 4.33
C PRO A 8 15.55 5.14 3.77
N ALA A 9 14.70 4.68 2.85
CA ALA A 9 13.65 5.53 2.29
C ALA A 9 12.80 6.11 3.42
N SER A 10 12.39 7.37 3.30
CA SER A 10 11.41 7.95 4.23
C SER A 10 10.05 7.25 4.07
N PRO A 11 9.15 7.31 5.05
CA PRO A 11 7.78 6.78 4.92
C PRO A 11 7.06 7.30 3.67
N GLU A 12 7.25 8.58 3.33
CA GLU A 12 6.65 9.22 2.14
C GLU A 12 7.24 8.63 0.85
N ALA A 13 8.55 8.42 0.80
CA ALA A 13 9.20 7.79 -0.35
C ALA A 13 8.79 6.32 -0.51
N ARG A 14 8.54 5.59 0.59
CA ARG A 14 7.97 4.23 0.52
C ARG A 14 6.53 4.24 0.01
N LEU A 15 5.71 5.14 0.52
CA LEU A 15 4.32 5.31 0.08
C LEU A 15 4.25 5.63 -1.42
N ALA A 16 5.03 6.60 -1.89
CA ALA A 16 5.08 6.97 -3.31
C ALA A 16 5.50 5.79 -4.19
N ARG A 17 6.48 4.98 -3.74
CA ARG A 17 6.89 3.76 -4.45
C ARG A 17 5.81 2.70 -4.49
N LEU A 18 5.00 2.55 -3.45
CA LEU A 18 3.89 1.60 -3.44
C LEU A 18 2.78 2.03 -4.38
N ILE A 19 2.40 3.32 -4.33
CA ILE A 19 1.39 3.88 -5.24
C ILE A 19 1.83 3.71 -6.69
N ALA A 20 3.09 4.00 -7.01
CA ALA A 20 3.64 3.84 -8.36
C ALA A 20 3.70 2.39 -8.86
N ARG A 21 3.46 1.38 -7.99
CA ARG A 21 3.40 -0.04 -8.36
C ARG A 21 1.97 -0.52 -8.58
N ILE A 22 0.97 0.26 -8.21
CA ILE A 22 -0.43 -0.09 -8.44
C ILE A 22 -0.67 -0.06 -9.95
N PRO A 23 -1.17 -1.15 -10.56
CA PRO A 23 -1.41 -1.20 -12.00
C PRO A 23 -2.44 -0.16 -12.45
N ASP A 24 -2.33 0.27 -13.71
CA ASP A 24 -3.34 1.12 -14.33
C ASP A 24 -4.72 0.44 -14.31
N GLY A 25 -5.76 1.24 -14.09
CA GLY A 25 -7.15 0.76 -14.04
C GLY A 25 -7.60 0.16 -12.70
N TRP A 26 -6.69 0.01 -11.74
CA TRP A 26 -7.07 -0.40 -10.38
C TRP A 26 -7.54 0.78 -9.55
N GLY A 27 -8.56 0.55 -8.73
CA GLY A 27 -9.03 1.52 -7.75
C GLY A 27 -8.25 1.45 -6.44
N VAL A 28 -8.14 2.58 -5.74
CA VAL A 28 -7.58 2.66 -4.39
C VAL A 28 -8.61 3.33 -3.48
N GLN A 29 -9.03 2.61 -2.45
CA GLN A 29 -9.99 3.10 -1.46
C GLN A 29 -9.25 3.28 -0.12
N ILE A 30 -9.44 4.42 0.54
CA ILE A 30 -8.74 4.76 1.79
C ILE A 30 -9.77 5.19 2.83
N GLU A 31 -9.74 4.54 3.97
CA GLU A 31 -10.70 4.76 5.05
C GLU A 31 -10.04 4.95 6.41
N ARG A 32 -10.76 5.63 7.31
CA ARG A 32 -10.46 5.70 8.75
C ARG A 32 -11.63 5.08 9.51
N PRO A 33 -11.60 3.77 9.78
CA PRO A 33 -12.71 3.08 10.43
C PRO A 33 -12.89 3.53 11.89
N PRO A 34 -14.10 3.38 12.45
CA PRO A 34 -14.30 3.50 13.89
C PRO A 34 -13.43 2.46 14.63
N GLY A 35 -12.71 2.90 15.66
CA GLY A 35 -11.64 2.11 16.29
C GLY A 35 -10.23 2.60 15.93
N GLY A 36 -10.11 3.48 14.92
CA GLY A 36 -8.88 4.19 14.60
C GLY A 36 -8.01 3.48 13.56
N GLY A 37 -6.86 4.10 13.26
CA GLY A 37 -5.97 3.65 12.20
C GLY A 37 -6.45 4.00 10.79
N TRP A 38 -5.82 3.35 9.81
CA TRP A 38 -6.04 3.51 8.39
C TRP A 38 -6.31 2.15 7.76
N SER A 39 -7.35 2.04 6.95
CA SER A 39 -7.62 0.87 6.12
C SER A 39 -7.46 1.24 4.66
N VAL A 40 -6.91 0.34 3.85
CA VAL A 40 -6.78 0.53 2.41
C VAL A 40 -7.34 -0.68 1.68
N GLY A 41 -8.15 -0.40 0.66
CA GLY A 41 -8.68 -1.37 -0.28
C GLY A 41 -8.05 -1.16 -1.65
N LEU A 42 -7.61 -2.24 -2.30
CA LEU A 42 -7.21 -2.25 -3.71
C LEU A 42 -8.30 -2.94 -4.51
N GLU A 43 -8.80 -2.26 -5.54
CA GLU A 43 -9.89 -2.73 -6.37
C GLU A 43 -9.36 -3.18 -7.74
N HIS A 44 -9.41 -4.49 -7.96
CA HIS A 44 -9.16 -5.08 -9.28
C HIS A 44 -10.40 -4.88 -10.16
N PRO A 45 -10.25 -4.50 -11.44
CA PRO A 45 -11.39 -4.26 -12.33
C PRO A 45 -12.33 -5.46 -12.51
N GLU A 46 -11.82 -6.69 -12.38
CA GLU A 46 -12.61 -7.92 -12.57
C GLU A 46 -12.92 -8.68 -11.26
N GLU A 47 -12.13 -8.47 -10.21
CA GLU A 47 -12.23 -9.26 -8.96
C GLU A 47 -12.83 -8.44 -7.80
N GLY A 48 -12.96 -7.13 -7.98
CA GLY A 48 -13.45 -6.22 -6.95
C GLY A 48 -12.40 -5.86 -5.92
N VAL A 49 -12.85 -5.43 -4.74
CA VAL A 49 -11.99 -4.84 -3.71
C VAL A 49 -11.47 -5.88 -2.72
N THR A 50 -10.15 -5.87 -2.52
CA THR A 50 -9.48 -6.56 -1.41
C THR A 50 -9.07 -5.53 -0.37
N TRP A 51 -9.54 -5.72 0.87
CA TRP A 51 -9.21 -4.85 2.00
C TRP A 51 -8.10 -5.43 2.85
N GLY A 52 -7.15 -4.57 3.22
CA GLY A 52 -6.18 -4.86 4.28
C GLY A 52 -6.77 -4.71 5.68
N THR A 53 -5.95 -5.05 6.68
CA THR A 53 -6.26 -4.80 8.09
C THR A 53 -5.98 -3.34 8.43
N PRO A 54 -6.75 -2.68 9.32
CA PRO A 54 -6.43 -1.32 9.77
C PRO A 54 -5.04 -1.23 10.41
N GLN A 55 -4.24 -0.25 9.98
CA GLN A 55 -2.87 -0.03 10.47
C GLN A 55 -2.68 1.39 11.05
N PRO A 56 -1.68 1.63 11.91
CA PRO A 56 -1.45 2.94 12.50
C PRO A 56 -1.11 4.06 11.51
N THR A 57 -0.55 3.73 10.35
CA THR A 57 -0.18 4.70 9.31
C THR A 57 -0.73 4.27 7.94
N LEU A 58 -1.00 5.24 7.06
CA LEU A 58 -1.48 4.97 5.71
C LEU A 58 -0.46 4.13 4.90
N GLN A 59 0.83 4.38 5.07
CA GLN A 59 1.89 3.59 4.43
C GLN A 59 1.86 2.13 4.90
N ALA A 60 1.68 1.89 6.20
CA ALA A 60 1.56 0.52 6.71
C ALA A 60 0.29 -0.17 6.19
N ALA A 61 -0.84 0.54 6.11
CA ALA A 61 -2.09 0.00 5.58
C ALA A 61 -1.98 -0.37 4.09
N LEU A 62 -1.34 0.49 3.28
CA LEU A 62 -1.12 0.21 1.87
C LEU A 62 -0.12 -0.96 1.67
N GLU A 63 0.91 -1.07 2.51
CA GLU A 63 1.80 -2.25 2.48
C GLU A 63 1.07 -3.53 2.85
N ASP A 64 0.16 -3.48 3.82
CA ASP A 64 -0.63 -4.63 4.27
C ASP A 64 -1.48 -5.19 3.13
N VAL A 65 -2.30 -4.36 2.50
CA VAL A 65 -3.13 -4.80 1.36
C VAL A 65 -2.28 -5.21 0.15
N TRP A 66 -1.14 -4.55 -0.09
CA TRP A 66 -0.23 -4.94 -1.16
C TRP A 66 0.41 -6.31 -0.94
N ARG A 67 0.65 -6.72 0.32
CA ARG A 67 1.14 -8.08 0.63
C ARG A 67 0.08 -9.15 0.38
N LEU A 68 -1.20 -8.81 0.53
CA LEU A 68 -2.32 -9.72 0.31
C LEU A 68 -2.57 -9.95 -1.17
N VAL A 69 -2.56 -8.88 -1.96
CA VAL A 69 -2.85 -8.96 -3.40
C VAL A 69 -1.61 -9.32 -4.21
N GLY A 70 -0.44 -8.79 -3.84
CA GLY A 70 0.79 -8.92 -4.60
C GLY A 70 0.76 -8.14 -5.93
N PRO A 71 1.89 -8.06 -6.65
CA PRO A 71 1.86 -7.63 -8.05
C PRO A 71 1.04 -8.64 -8.88
N PRO A 72 0.26 -8.19 -9.88
CA PRO A 72 -0.36 -9.12 -10.82
C PRO A 72 0.73 -9.99 -11.48
N ALA A 73 0.43 -11.28 -11.61
CA ALA A 73 1.32 -12.28 -12.22
C ALA A 73 1.43 -12.10 -13.75
#